data_AF-A0A259CPW2-F1
#
_entry.id   AF-A0A259CPW2-F1
#
_cell.length_a   1.000
_cell.length_b   1.000
_cell.length_c   1.000
_cell.angle_alpha   90.00
_cell.angle_beta   90.00
_cell.angle_gamma   90.00
#
_symmetry.space_group_name_H-M   'P 1'
#
loop_
_entity.id
_entity.type
_entity.pdbx_description
1 polymer ?
#
loop_
_entity_poly.entity_id
_entity_poly.type
_entity_poly.pdbx_seq_one_letter_code
_entity_poly.pdbx_strand_id
1 'polypeptide(L)'
;MTDFGDFKSLSTEEFQEKKAEGCAVIDIRRPDEWGYYGVIEGSHKITFFDEMGQYDLNQFMDAFSQIVKDKQQPFILVCAHANRTKTIGRFMGSELGYENVYELDGGINYGWIDQGLKTVP
;
A
#
# COMPACT_ATOMS: atom_id res chain seq x y z
N MET A 1 6.96 -19.14 19.06
CA MET A 1 6.28 -18.77 17.80
C MET A 1 6.68 -17.35 17.51
N THR A 2 7.46 -17.13 16.48
CA THR A 2 7.71 -15.77 15.99
C THR A 2 6.53 -15.48 15.07
N ASP A 3 5.55 -14.73 15.55
CA ASP A 3 4.53 -14.15 14.67
C ASP A 3 5.27 -13.17 13.76
N PHE A 4 5.48 -13.56 12.52
CA PHE A 4 5.86 -12.63 11.47
C PHE A 4 4.63 -11.77 11.20
N GLY A 5 4.80 -10.45 11.21
CA GLY A 5 3.72 -9.45 11.27
C GLY A 5 2.48 -9.77 10.44
N ASP A 6 1.31 -9.51 11.04
CA ASP A 6 0.01 -9.82 10.46
C ASP A 6 -0.21 -9.03 9.17
N PHE A 7 0.15 -9.65 8.04
CA PHE A 7 -0.29 -9.18 6.73
C PHE A 7 -1.80 -9.39 6.62
N LYS A 8 -2.58 -8.31 6.57
CA LYS A 8 -4.04 -8.36 6.47
C LYS A 8 -4.57 -7.62 5.25
N SER A 9 -5.45 -8.30 4.52
CA SER A 9 -6.24 -7.72 3.44
C SER A 9 -7.48 -7.06 4.04
N LEU A 10 -7.64 -5.75 3.83
CA LEU A 10 -8.73 -4.95 4.37
C LEU A 10 -9.85 -4.82 3.34
N SER A 11 -11.09 -4.97 3.80
CA SER A 11 -12.25 -4.48 3.05
C SER A 11 -12.20 -2.96 2.88
N THR A 12 -13.01 -2.41 1.98
CA THR A 12 -13.13 -0.96 1.78
C THR A 12 -13.51 -0.22 3.08
N GLU A 13 -14.40 -0.80 3.88
CA GLU A 13 -14.82 -0.22 5.16
C GLU A 13 -13.67 -0.19 6.18
N GLU A 14 -13.01 -1.34 6.41
CA GLU A 14 -11.85 -1.42 7.30
C GLU A 14 -10.69 -0.51 6.84
N PHE A 15 -10.49 -0.36 5.52
CA PHE A 15 -9.53 0.57 4.96
C PHE A 15 -9.85 2.02 5.37
N GLN A 16 -11.11 2.43 5.24
CA GLN A 16 -11.55 3.79 5.59
C GLN A 16 -11.39 4.05 7.09
N GLU A 17 -11.73 3.07 7.93
CA GLU A 17 -11.52 3.11 9.38
C GLU A 17 -10.03 3.28 9.72
N LYS A 18 -9.16 2.42 9.19
CA LYS A 18 -7.71 2.50 9.45
C LYS A 18 -7.11 3.82 8.97
N LYS A 19 -7.53 4.30 7.80
CA LYS A 19 -7.12 5.61 7.29
C LYS A 19 -7.57 6.73 8.24
N ALA A 20 -8.80 6.68 8.76
CA ALA A 20 -9.33 7.66 9.71
C ALA A 20 -8.60 7.62 11.07
N GLU A 21 -8.11 6.46 11.49
CA GLU A 21 -7.23 6.29 12.66
C GLU A 21 -5.81 6.87 12.46
N GLY A 22 -5.50 7.37 11.26
CA GLY A 22 -4.20 7.96 10.92
C GLY A 22 -3.19 6.98 10.33
N CYS A 23 -3.63 5.80 9.89
CA CYS A 23 -2.77 4.84 9.20
C CYS A 23 -2.27 5.43 7.88
N ALA A 24 -0.95 5.35 7.65
CA ALA A 24 -0.36 5.85 6.41
C ALA A 24 -0.81 5.02 5.20
N VAL A 25 -1.26 5.68 4.14
CA VAL A 25 -1.63 5.00 2.88
C VAL A 25 -0.50 5.19 1.88
N ILE A 26 0.01 4.10 1.32
CA ILE A 26 1.13 4.08 0.38
C ILE A 26 0.65 3.47 -0.93
N ASP A 27 0.50 4.31 -1.96
CA ASP A 27 0.17 3.88 -3.31
C ASP A 27 1.45 3.48 -4.05
N ILE A 28 1.58 2.19 -4.34
CA ILE A 28 2.76 1.58 -4.95
C ILE A 28 2.65 1.40 -6.46
N ARG A 29 1.61 1.97 -7.08
CA ARG A 29 1.45 1.97 -8.52
C ARG A 29 2.49 2.85 -9.20
N ARG A 30 2.50 2.82 -10.52
CA ARG A 30 3.37 3.67 -11.33
C ARG A 30 2.78 5.06 -11.56
N PRO A 31 3.61 6.05 -11.94
CA PRO A 31 3.14 7.41 -12.21
C PRO A 31 2.08 7.52 -13.30
N ASP A 32 2.12 6.69 -14.34
CA ASP A 32 1.09 6.65 -15.39
C ASP A 32 -0.27 6.23 -14.83
N GLU A 33 -0.30 5.27 -13.90
CA GLU A 33 -1.52 4.81 -13.24
C GLU A 33 -2.11 5.89 -12.33
N TRP A 34 -1.26 6.65 -11.61
CA TRP A 34 -1.71 7.79 -10.81
C TRP A 34 -2.30 8.89 -11.69
N GLY A 35 -1.64 9.22 -12.80
CA GLY A 35 -2.13 10.24 -13.74
C GLY A 35 -3.45 9.86 -14.41
N TYR A 36 -3.67 8.57 -14.69
CA TYR A 36 -4.88 8.09 -15.37
C TYR A 36 -6.07 7.87 -14.42
N TYR A 37 -5.85 7.21 -13.28
CA TYR A 37 -6.93 6.84 -12.35
C TYR A 37 -7.07 7.78 -11.15
N GLY A 38 -6.11 8.69 -10.94
CA GLY A 38 -5.94 9.40 -9.68
C GLY A 38 -5.45 8.48 -8.56
N VAL A 39 -5.39 9.00 -7.34
CA VAL A 39 -5.04 8.28 -6.10
C VAL A 39 -6.12 8.44 -5.05
N ILE A 40 -6.11 7.58 -4.02
CA ILE A 40 -6.91 7.81 -2.82
C ILE A 40 -6.35 9.04 -2.11
N GLU A 41 -7.21 10.00 -1.75
CA GLU A 41 -6.78 11.26 -1.11
C GLU A 41 -5.88 11.00 0.11
N GLY A 42 -4.77 11.73 0.21
CA GLY A 42 -3.79 11.57 1.29
C GLY A 42 -2.83 10.39 1.13
N SER A 43 -2.88 9.66 0.01
CA SER A 43 -1.90 8.59 -0.26
C SER A 43 -0.51 9.17 -0.54
N HIS A 44 0.51 8.52 0.01
CA HIS A 44 1.89 8.71 -0.37
C HIS A 44 2.21 7.89 -1.61
N LYS A 45 2.72 8.56 -2.63
CA LYS A 45 3.03 7.97 -3.93
C LYS A 45 4.47 7.44 -3.95
N ILE A 46 4.65 6.13 -3.81
CA ILE A 46 5.97 5.47 -3.81
C ILE A 46 5.93 4.24 -4.71
N THR A 47 6.39 4.39 -5.95
CA THR A 47 6.44 3.27 -6.91
C THR A 47 7.42 2.20 -6.45
N PHE A 48 7.04 0.93 -6.61
CA PHE A 48 7.94 -0.22 -6.38
C PHE A 48 8.48 -0.83 -7.68
N PHE A 49 7.65 -0.87 -8.73
CA PHE A 49 8.01 -1.44 -10.03
C PHE A 49 8.02 -0.39 -11.11
N ASP A 50 9.03 -0.38 -11.98
CA ASP A 50 9.07 0.46 -13.17
C ASP A 50 8.22 -0.11 -14.33
N GLU A 51 8.26 0.56 -15.50
CA GLU A 51 7.54 0.16 -16.71
C GLU A 51 8.01 -1.20 -17.28
N MET A 52 9.25 -1.60 -16.99
CA MET A 52 9.84 -2.88 -17.40
C MET A 52 9.60 -3.98 -16.35
N GLY A 53 8.94 -3.67 -15.23
CA GLY A 53 8.71 -4.58 -14.13
C GLY A 53 9.94 -4.80 -13.24
N GLN A 54 10.98 -3.99 -13.38
CA GLN A 54 12.13 -4.01 -12.48
C GLN A 54 11.79 -3.27 -11.18
N TYR A 55 12.44 -3.65 -10.08
CA TYR A 55 12.29 -3.01 -8.79
C TYR A 55 13.65 -2.69 -8.17
N ASP A 56 13.71 -1.58 -7.44
CA ASP A 56 14.85 -1.20 -6.61
C ASP A 56 14.38 -1.13 -5.15
N LEU A 57 14.73 -2.15 -4.38
CA LEU A 57 14.34 -2.24 -2.98
C LEU A 57 14.95 -1.12 -2.14
N ASN A 58 16.19 -0.70 -2.41
CA ASN A 58 16.83 0.35 -1.62
C ASN A 58 16.14 1.68 -1.85
N GLN A 59 15.90 2.04 -3.11
CA GLN A 59 15.17 3.27 -3.46
C GLN A 59 13.77 3.28 -2.84
N PHE A 60 13.06 2.15 -2.90
CA PHE A 60 11.75 2.03 -2.27
C PHE A 60 11.82 2.25 -0.76
N MET A 61 12.76 1.59 -0.07
CA MET A 61 12.91 1.69 1.38
C MET A 61 13.36 3.07 1.86
N ASP A 62 14.18 3.77 1.07
CA ASP A 62 14.60 5.15 1.33
C ASP A 62 13.40 6.09 1.40
N ALA A 63 12.46 5.98 0.46
CA ALA A 63 11.22 6.76 0.46
C ALA A 63 10.23 6.27 1.53
N PHE A 64 10.05 4.96 1.65
CA PHE A 64 9.12 4.34 2.60
C PHE A 64 9.43 4.71 4.06
N SER A 65 10.71 4.67 4.45
CA SER A 65 11.15 5.02 5.81
C SER A 65 11.01 6.51 6.15
N GLN A 66 10.77 7.39 5.16
CA GLN A 66 10.38 8.77 5.42
C GLN A 66 8.95 8.90 5.95
N ILE A 67 8.11 7.88 5.77
CA ILE A 67 6.70 7.88 6.18
C ILE A 67 6.49 6.94 7.36
N VAL A 68 7.00 5.71 7.25
CA VAL A 68 6.86 4.66 8.26
C VAL A 68 8.16 4.58 9.04
N LYS A 69 8.16 5.13 10.26
CA LYS A 69 9.36 5.43 11.05
C LYS A 69 9.89 4.25 11.84
N ASP A 70 9.04 3.29 12.15
CA ASP A 70 9.41 2.09 12.88
C ASP A 70 8.61 0.87 12.39
N LYS A 71 8.96 -0.32 12.90
CA LYS A 71 8.38 -1.60 12.46
C LYS A 71 6.97 -1.85 12.98
N GLN A 72 6.55 -1.15 14.04
CA GLN A 72 5.23 -1.26 14.64
C GLN A 72 4.25 -0.26 14.04
N GLN A 73 4.72 0.83 13.42
CA GLN A 73 3.85 1.80 12.79
C GLN A 73 2.98 1.15 11.69
N PRO A 74 1.63 1.26 11.77
CA PRO A 74 0.73 0.67 10.80
C PRO A 74 0.76 1.44 9.47
N PHE A 75 0.63 0.71 8.37
CA PHE A 75 0.50 1.29 7.04
C PHE A 75 -0.36 0.40 6.13
N ILE A 76 -0.94 1.01 5.11
CA ILE A 76 -1.75 0.35 4.09
C ILE A 76 -1.10 0.51 2.74
N LEU A 77 -0.83 -0.60 2.06
CA LEU A 77 -0.37 -0.62 0.68
C LEU A 77 -1.55 -0.62 -0.29
N VAL A 78 -1.46 0.15 -1.37
CA VAL A 78 -2.47 0.20 -2.44
C VAL A 78 -1.81 -0.04 -3.79
N CYS A 79 -2.36 -0.95 -4.58
CA CYS A 79 -2.03 -1.08 -6.01
C CYS A 79 -3.31 -1.17 -6.85
N ALA A 80 -3.20 -1.46 -8.16
CA ALA A 80 -4.37 -1.53 -9.05
C ALA A 80 -5.41 -2.57 -8.61
N HIS A 81 -4.97 -3.80 -8.33
CA HIS A 81 -5.85 -4.97 -8.10
C HIS A 81 -5.35 -5.88 -6.96
N ALA A 82 -4.70 -5.33 -5.94
CA ALA A 82 -4.09 -6.05 -4.81
C ALA A 82 -2.94 -7.06 -5.13
N ASN A 83 -2.64 -7.35 -6.40
CA ASN A 83 -1.61 -8.35 -6.75
C ASN A 83 -0.20 -7.96 -6.28
N ARG A 84 0.22 -6.71 -6.54
CA ARG A 84 1.55 -6.22 -6.14
C ARG A 84 1.66 -6.06 -4.62
N THR A 85 0.60 -5.57 -3.98
CA THR A 85 0.56 -5.35 -2.53
C THR A 85 0.60 -6.65 -1.75
N LYS A 86 -0.04 -7.72 -2.23
CA LYS A 86 0.07 -9.05 -1.61
C LYS A 86 1.49 -9.60 -1.62
N THR A 87 2.23 -9.42 -2.72
CA THR A 87 3.64 -9.82 -2.80
C THR A 87 4.53 -8.98 -1.88
N ILE A 88 4.44 -7.65 -2.01
CA ILE A 88 5.30 -6.73 -1.25
C ILE A 88 4.96 -6.76 0.23
N GLY A 89 3.68 -6.69 0.61
CA GLY A 89 3.25 -6.67 2.00
C GLY A 89 3.69 -7.92 2.77
N ARG A 90 3.59 -9.11 2.16
CA ARG A 90 4.14 -10.34 2.75
C ARG A 90 5.64 -10.27 2.94
N PHE A 91 6.38 -9.80 1.93
CA PHE A 91 7.83 -9.61 2.03
C PHE A 91 8.20 -8.61 3.15
N MET A 92 7.46 -7.51 3.28
CA MET A 92 7.68 -6.53 4.34
C MET A 92 7.43 -7.12 5.73
N GLY A 93 6.40 -7.95 5.88
CA GLY A 93 6.11 -8.64 7.16
C GLY A 93 7.12 -9.75 7.48
N SER A 94 7.37 -10.66 6.54
CA SER A 94 8.18 -11.86 6.78
C SER A 94 9.68 -11.58 6.79
N GLU A 95 10.18 -10.82 5.82
CA GLU A 95 11.62 -10.62 5.63
C GLU A 95 12.13 -9.33 6.29
N LEU A 96 11.30 -8.28 6.30
CA LEU A 96 11.69 -6.99 6.86
C LEU A 96 11.15 -6.76 8.28
N GLY A 97 10.31 -7.64 8.80
CA GLY A 97 9.80 -7.60 10.18
C GLY A 97 8.86 -6.45 10.50
N TYR A 98 8.11 -5.92 9.51
CA TYR A 98 7.02 -4.98 9.80
C TYR A 98 5.82 -5.72 10.40
N GLU A 99 5.26 -5.19 11.48
CA GLU A 99 4.28 -5.91 12.29
C GLU A 99 2.82 -5.66 11.86
N ASN A 100 2.54 -4.45 11.36
CA ASN A 100 1.19 -3.99 11.04
C ASN A 100 1.05 -3.65 9.55
N VAL A 101 1.03 -4.69 8.72
CA VAL A 101 1.05 -4.56 7.25
C VAL A 101 -0.34 -4.79 6.68
N TYR A 102 -0.92 -3.76 6.09
CA TYR A 102 -2.25 -3.84 5.50
C TYR A 102 -2.22 -3.62 3.99
N GLU A 103 -3.26 -4.09 3.30
CA GLU A 103 -3.54 -3.70 1.93
C GLU A 103 -5.04 -3.59 1.66
N LEU A 104 -5.42 -2.80 0.66
CA LEU A 104 -6.81 -2.71 0.21
C LEU A 104 -7.16 -3.89 -0.69
N ASP A 105 -8.06 -4.76 -0.24
CA ASP A 105 -8.53 -5.88 -1.06
C ASP A 105 -9.14 -5.37 -2.37
N GLY A 106 -8.84 -6.06 -3.47
CA GLY A 106 -9.23 -5.63 -4.82
C GLY A 106 -8.47 -4.39 -5.34
N GLY A 107 -7.57 -3.80 -4.55
CA GLY A 107 -6.82 -2.59 -4.93
C GLY A 107 -7.72 -1.38 -5.18
N ILE A 108 -7.15 -0.32 -5.75
CA ILE A 108 -7.91 0.90 -6.02
C ILE A 108 -9.02 0.69 -7.07
N ASN A 109 -8.85 -0.24 -8.01
CA ASN A 109 -9.86 -0.42 -9.06
C ASN A 109 -11.13 -1.07 -8.48
N TYR A 110 -11.01 -2.21 -7.80
CA TYR A 110 -12.19 -2.95 -7.32
C TYR A 110 -12.60 -2.57 -5.89
N GLY A 111 -11.62 -2.31 -5.03
CA GLY A 111 -11.83 -1.97 -3.61
C GLY A 111 -12.12 -0.50 -3.36
N TRP A 112 -12.03 0.37 -4.38
CA TRP A 112 -12.30 1.81 -4.22
C TRP A 112 -13.17 2.38 -5.34
N ILE A 113 -12.68 2.36 -6.59
CA ILE A 113 -13.35 2.99 -7.73
C ILE A 113 -14.68 2.30 -8.04
N ASP A 114 -14.70 0.97 -8.13
CA ASP A 114 -15.94 0.21 -8.36
C ASP A 114 -16.92 0.30 -7.18
N GLN A 115 -16.44 0.68 -5.99
CA GLN A 115 -17.29 1.00 -4.83
C GLN A 115 -17.90 2.41 -4.92
N GLY A 116 -17.64 3.16 -5.99
CA GLY A 116 -18.15 4.51 -6.21
C GLY A 116 -17.39 5.61 -5.44
N LEU A 117 -16.22 5.29 -4.87
CA LEU A 117 -15.41 6.24 -4.11
C LEU A 117 -14.51 7.05 -5.04
N LYS A 118 -14.33 8.33 -4.69
CA LYS A 118 -13.60 9.29 -5.53
C LYS A 118 -12.09 9.16 -5.36
N THR A 119 -11.37 9.38 -6.45
CA THR A 119 -9.93 9.62 -6.46
C THR A 119 -9.64 11.10 -6.65
N VAL A 120 -8.40 11.50 -6.35
CA VAL A 120 -7.86 12.83 -6.59
C VAL A 120 -6.66 12.74 -7.55
N PRO A 121 -6.37 13.80 -8.34
CA PRO A 121 -5.19 13.83 -9.21
C PRO A 121 -3.85 13.65 -8.48
#